data_AF-A0A8J7PEQ2-F1
#
_entry.id   AF-A0A8J7PEQ2-F1
#
_cell.length_a   1.000
_cell.length_b   1.000
_cell.length_c   1.000
_cell.angle_alpha   90.00
_cell.angle_beta   90.00
_cell.angle_gamma   90.00
#
_symmetry.space_group_name_H-M   'P 1'
#
loop_
_entity.id
_entity.type
_entity.pdbx_description
1 polymer ?
#
loop_
_entity_poly.entity_id
_entity_poly.type
_entity_poly.pdbx_seq_one_letter_code
_entity_poly.pdbx_strand_id
1 'polypeptide(L)'
;MREDWTSFSDIGRYFSGKQLSSETYQTVERAYIDSVAHFLEEAKIQFLEVRDVENHGRAEDVPQEGDLIKHERISAIIGAMLREKFWCRLESTEAFVHIGYDYYMYLGVPCECPRSINFAHQHGLFVERFISPHHPEIEG
;
A
#
# COMPACT_ATOMS: atom_id res chain seq x y z
N MET A 1 -14.70 7.48 18.56
CA MET A 1 -13.72 7.33 17.48
C MET A 1 -12.37 7.66 18.08
N ARG A 2 -11.36 6.77 17.98
CA ARG A 2 -9.99 7.13 18.41
C ARG A 2 -9.47 8.16 17.42
N GLU A 3 -8.87 9.23 17.94
CA GLU A 3 -8.02 10.10 17.12
C GLU A 3 -6.72 9.34 16.88
N ASP A 4 -6.60 8.73 15.71
CA ASP A 4 -5.38 8.10 15.22
C ASP A 4 -4.85 8.90 14.02
N TRP A 5 -3.59 8.69 13.67
CA TRP A 5 -2.96 9.36 12.54
C TRP A 5 -3.31 8.67 11.22
N THR A 6 -3.37 9.44 10.14
CA THR A 6 -3.79 8.94 8.82
C THR A 6 -2.90 9.46 7.69
N SER A 7 -1.75 10.06 8.02
CA SER A 7 -0.90 10.73 7.05
C SER A 7 0.56 10.75 7.51
N PHE A 8 1.50 10.75 6.55
CA PHE A 8 2.91 11.00 6.85
C PHE A 8 3.14 12.39 7.44
N SER A 9 2.35 13.37 7.00
CA SER A 9 2.38 14.74 7.49
C SER A 9 1.93 14.88 8.96
N ASP A 10 1.43 13.80 9.58
CA ASP A 10 1.06 13.79 10.99
C ASP A 10 2.24 13.59 11.95
N ILE A 11 3.44 13.27 11.45
CA ILE A 11 4.63 13.13 12.32
C ILE A 11 4.84 14.41 13.14
N GLY A 12 5.01 14.24 14.45
CA GLY A 12 5.12 15.35 15.39
C GLY A 12 3.79 15.85 15.97
N ARG A 13 2.64 15.41 15.45
CA ARG A 13 1.32 15.67 16.07
C ARG A 13 1.06 14.69 17.22
N TYR A 14 0.09 15.03 18.08
CA TYR A 14 -0.30 14.22 19.23
C TYR A 14 -1.61 13.49 18.96
N PHE A 15 -1.62 12.20 19.28
CA PHE A 15 -2.77 11.30 19.17
C PHE A 15 -2.92 10.54 20.48
N SER A 16 -4.09 10.63 21.10
CA SER A 16 -4.36 10.00 22.41
C SER A 16 -3.27 10.29 23.47
N GLY A 17 -2.73 11.52 23.49
CA GLY A 17 -1.71 11.97 24.44
C GLY A 17 -0.27 11.55 24.12
N LYS A 18 -0.03 10.82 23.04
CA LYS A 18 1.31 10.43 22.57
C LYS A 18 1.65 11.16 21.26
N GLN A 19 2.88 11.66 21.15
CA GLN A 19 3.36 12.25 19.89
C GLN A 19 3.72 11.14 18.90
N LEU A 20 3.31 11.27 17.65
CA LEU A 20 3.75 10.38 16.57
C LEU A 20 5.22 10.67 16.25
N SER A 21 6.12 9.74 16.59
CA SER A 21 7.53 9.83 16.23
C SER A 21 7.80 9.30 14.82
N SER A 22 8.88 9.78 14.20
CA SER A 22 9.35 9.25 12.92
C SER A 22 9.62 7.74 12.98
N GLU A 23 10.14 7.23 14.08
CA GLU A 23 10.41 5.79 14.28
C GLU A 23 9.11 4.97 14.33
N THR A 24 8.09 5.49 15.01
CA THR A 24 6.76 4.84 15.08
C THR A 24 6.13 4.78 13.69
N TYR A 25 6.16 5.90 12.96
CA TYR A 25 5.69 5.95 11.57
C TYR A 25 6.47 4.95 10.69
N GLN A 26 7.79 4.95 10.74
CA GLN A 26 8.64 4.08 9.93
C GLN A 26 8.39 2.60 10.21
N THR A 27 8.06 2.24 11.46
CA THR A 27 7.68 0.87 11.82
C THR A 27 6.42 0.43 11.07
N VAL A 28 5.40 1.29 11.04
CA VAL A 28 4.13 0.99 10.35
C VAL A 28 4.27 1.05 8.84
N GLU A 29 4.99 2.04 8.31
CA GLU A 29 5.34 2.12 6.90
C GLU A 29 6.05 0.85 6.42
N ARG A 30 7.04 0.36 7.19
CA ARG A 30 7.76 -0.86 6.85
C ARG A 30 6.84 -2.09 6.85
N ALA A 31 5.92 -2.18 7.81
CA ALA A 31 4.95 -3.26 7.85
C ALA A 31 4.05 -3.28 6.60
N TYR A 32 3.57 -2.12 6.15
CA TYR A 32 2.80 -2.02 4.90
C TYR A 32 3.61 -2.44 3.68
N ILE A 33 4.82 -1.89 3.52
CA ILE A 33 5.71 -2.19 2.40
C ILE A 33 6.03 -3.69 2.33
N ASP A 34 6.41 -4.29 3.46
CA ASP A 34 6.79 -5.69 3.50
C ASP A 34 5.59 -6.61 3.27
N SER A 35 4.42 -6.24 3.79
CA SER A 35 3.20 -7.01 3.57
C SER A 35 2.85 -7.06 2.08
N VAL A 36 2.85 -5.93 1.37
CA VAL A 36 2.62 -5.91 -0.09
C VAL A 36 3.60 -6.82 -0.82
N ALA A 37 4.89 -6.71 -0.51
CA ALA A 37 5.90 -7.55 -1.13
C ALA A 37 5.63 -9.05 -0.91
N HIS A 38 5.23 -9.43 0.32
CA HIS A 38 4.86 -10.82 0.65
C HIS A 38 3.62 -11.29 -0.11
N PHE A 39 2.56 -10.48 -0.18
CA PHE A 39 1.35 -10.83 -0.91
C PHE A 39 1.63 -11.06 -2.40
N LEU A 40 2.38 -10.16 -3.04
CA LEU A 40 2.72 -10.29 -4.45
C LEU A 40 3.62 -11.50 -4.72
N GLU A 41 4.58 -11.79 -3.83
CA GLU A 41 5.44 -12.97 -3.92
C GLU A 41 4.63 -14.27 -3.77
N GLU A 42 3.76 -14.34 -2.75
CA GLU A 42 2.93 -15.53 -2.50
C GLU A 42 1.94 -15.78 -3.64
N ALA A 43 1.36 -14.72 -4.20
CA ALA A 43 0.48 -14.77 -5.36
C ALA A 43 1.22 -14.91 -6.70
N LYS A 44 2.56 -14.92 -6.70
CA LYS A 44 3.43 -15.01 -7.90
C LYS A 44 3.19 -13.89 -8.91
N ILE A 45 2.82 -12.70 -8.45
CA ILE A 45 2.67 -11.51 -9.27
C ILE A 45 4.06 -10.92 -9.55
N GLN A 46 4.43 -10.88 -10.84
CA GLN A 46 5.77 -10.45 -11.25
C GLN A 46 5.87 -8.95 -11.54
N PHE A 47 4.78 -8.37 -12.05
CA PHE A 47 4.73 -6.97 -12.45
C PHE A 47 3.36 -6.37 -12.19
N LEU A 48 3.34 -5.08 -11.91
CA LEU A 48 2.16 -4.23 -11.92
C LEU A 48 2.42 -3.07 -12.86
N GLU A 49 1.42 -2.68 -13.63
CA GLU A 49 1.43 -1.49 -14.47
C GLU A 49 1.04 -0.27 -13.64
N VAL A 50 1.76 0.83 -13.86
CA VAL A 50 1.47 2.12 -13.25
C VAL A 50 0.32 2.79 -13.98
N ARG A 51 -0.68 3.23 -13.21
CA ARG A 51 -1.87 3.92 -13.70
C ARG A 51 -2.15 5.20 -12.89
N ASP A 52 -2.76 6.19 -13.53
CA ASP A 52 -3.22 7.44 -12.91
C ASP A 52 -2.16 8.15 -12.06
N VAL A 53 -1.00 8.47 -12.67
CA VAL A 53 0.09 9.13 -11.94
C VAL A 53 -0.27 10.57 -11.54
N GLU A 54 -0.19 10.88 -10.24
CA GLU A 54 -0.33 12.21 -9.65
C GLU A 54 0.99 12.65 -9.00
N ASN A 55 1.66 13.65 -9.57
CA ASN A 55 2.93 14.17 -9.05
C ASN A 55 2.84 15.67 -8.69
N HIS A 56 1.99 16.00 -7.72
CA HIS A 56 1.84 17.39 -7.27
C HIS A 56 3.11 17.93 -6.58
N GLY A 57 3.84 17.06 -5.87
CA GLY A 57 5.08 17.39 -5.17
C GLY A 57 6.31 17.55 -6.07
N ARG A 58 6.18 17.27 -7.38
CA ARG A 58 7.28 17.29 -8.37
C ARG A 58 8.47 16.43 -7.96
N ALA A 59 8.19 15.22 -7.45
CA ALA A 59 9.22 14.22 -7.21
C ALA A 59 9.96 13.88 -8.51
N GLU A 60 11.29 13.76 -8.45
CA GLU A 60 12.15 13.52 -9.61
C GLU A 60 12.05 12.06 -10.11
N ASP A 61 11.97 11.09 -9.19
CA ASP A 61 11.97 9.65 -9.48
C ASP A 61 10.54 9.04 -9.57
N VAL A 62 9.58 9.78 -10.11
CA VAL A 62 8.19 9.30 -10.28
C VAL A 62 8.13 8.26 -11.43
N PRO A 63 7.40 7.14 -11.27
CA PRO A 63 7.13 6.24 -12.40
C PRO A 63 6.29 6.94 -13.47
N GLN A 64 6.39 6.46 -14.72
CA GLN A 64 5.57 6.96 -15.82
C GLN A 64 4.30 6.12 -16.00
N GLU A 65 3.27 6.74 -16.54
CA GLU A 65 2.04 6.06 -16.93
C GLU A 65 2.35 4.89 -17.89
N GLY A 66 1.87 3.69 -17.56
CA GLY A 66 2.14 2.47 -18.32
C GLY A 66 3.45 1.76 -18.00
N ASP A 67 4.26 2.26 -17.06
CA ASP A 67 5.47 1.55 -16.62
C ASP A 67 5.12 0.20 -15.98
N LEU A 68 5.84 -0.85 -16.40
CA LEU A 68 5.77 -2.16 -15.75
C LEU A 68 6.78 -2.24 -14.60
N ILE A 69 6.27 -2.21 -13.38
CA ILE A 69 7.05 -2.22 -12.16
C ILE A 69 7.19 -3.66 -11.67
N LYS A 70 8.44 -4.13 -11.57
CA LYS A 70 8.78 -5.42 -10.98
C LYS A 70 8.78 -5.35 -9.46
N HIS A 71 8.60 -6.51 -8.83
CA HIS A 71 8.61 -6.72 -7.38
C HIS A 71 9.69 -5.91 -6.63
N GLU A 72 10.93 -5.92 -7.11
CA GLU A 72 12.07 -5.20 -6.51
C GLU A 72 11.87 -3.68 -6.38
N ARG A 73 11.07 -3.06 -7.26
CA ARG A 73 10.78 -1.63 -7.25
C ARG A 73 9.47 -1.27 -6.55
N ILE A 74 8.56 -2.23 -6.37
CA ILE A 74 7.24 -1.98 -5.77
C ILE A 74 7.39 -1.37 -4.38
N SER A 75 8.26 -1.94 -3.54
CA SER A 75 8.49 -1.43 -2.17
C SER A 75 8.91 0.04 -2.13
N ALA A 76 9.73 0.48 -3.09
CA ALA A 76 10.16 1.88 -3.18
C ALA A 76 9.00 2.81 -3.60
N ILE A 77 8.14 2.35 -4.52
CA ILE A 77 6.97 3.09 -4.96
C ILE A 77 5.93 3.20 -3.84
N ILE A 78 5.60 2.10 -3.17
CA ILE A 78 4.69 2.09 -2.02
C ILE A 78 5.20 3.04 -0.93
N GLY A 79 6.49 2.98 -0.58
CA GLY A 79 7.07 3.90 0.40
C GLY A 79 7.03 5.37 -0.01
N ALA A 80 7.17 5.67 -1.31
CA ALA A 80 7.03 7.04 -1.81
C ALA A 80 5.58 7.53 -1.74
N MET A 81 4.61 6.66 -2.01
CA MET A 81 3.18 6.98 -1.88
C MET A 81 2.75 7.18 -0.43
N LEU A 82 3.17 6.32 0.49
CA LEU A 82 2.91 6.47 1.93
C LEU A 82 3.46 7.78 2.49
N ARG A 83 4.59 8.25 1.94
CA ARG A 83 5.22 9.55 2.27
C ARG A 83 4.69 10.72 1.44
N GLU A 84 3.58 10.54 0.72
CA GLU A 84 2.89 11.61 -0.02
C GLU A 84 3.76 12.30 -1.08
N LYS A 85 4.80 11.62 -1.60
CA LYS A 85 5.68 12.21 -2.63
C LYS A 85 5.00 12.33 -3.99
N PHE A 86 4.23 11.32 -4.33
CA PHE A 86 3.37 11.19 -5.51
C PHE A 86 2.33 10.13 -5.20
N TRP A 87 1.34 9.97 -6.07
CA TRP A 87 0.36 8.90 -6.01
C TRP A 87 0.22 8.24 -7.39
N CYS A 88 -0.09 6.94 -7.40
CA CYS A 88 -0.48 6.19 -8.59
C CYS A 88 -1.23 4.92 -8.18
N ARG A 89 -1.97 4.34 -9.11
CA ARG A 89 -2.46 2.97 -9.02
C ARG A 89 -1.40 2.00 -9.54
N LEU A 90 -1.32 0.83 -8.92
CA LEU A 90 -0.49 -0.29 -9.39
C LEU A 90 -1.40 -1.46 -9.68
N GLU A 91 -1.57 -1.80 -10.95
CA GLU A 91 -2.59 -2.77 -11.38
C GLU A 91 -2.05 -3.75 -12.42
N SER A 92 -2.62 -4.93 -12.46
CA SER A 92 -2.54 -5.87 -13.57
C SER A 92 -3.94 -6.46 -13.78
N THR A 93 -4.08 -7.37 -14.74
CA THR A 93 -5.35 -8.06 -14.97
C THR A 93 -5.87 -8.82 -13.74
N GLU A 94 -4.98 -9.25 -12.84
CA GLU A 94 -5.31 -10.18 -11.75
C GLU A 94 -5.03 -9.60 -10.34
N ALA A 95 -4.32 -8.47 -10.25
CA ALA A 95 -3.87 -7.91 -8.99
C ALA A 95 -3.88 -6.39 -9.00
N PHE A 96 -4.08 -5.78 -7.85
CA PHE A 96 -3.97 -4.34 -7.67
C PHE A 96 -3.42 -3.99 -6.28
N VAL A 97 -2.78 -2.84 -6.17
CA VAL A 97 -2.36 -2.23 -4.90
C VAL A 97 -2.65 -0.73 -4.95
N HIS A 98 -3.56 -0.28 -4.08
CA HIS A 98 -3.97 1.12 -3.97
C HIS A 98 -3.84 1.63 -2.54
N ILE A 99 -3.45 2.89 -2.38
CA ILE A 99 -3.37 3.55 -1.09
C ILE A 99 -4.39 4.69 -1.09
N GLY A 100 -5.35 4.62 -0.17
CA GLY A 100 -6.33 5.69 0.06
C GLY A 100 -5.70 6.88 0.79
N TYR A 101 -6.32 8.04 0.64
CA TYR A 101 -5.91 9.25 1.36
C TYR A 101 -6.11 9.17 2.89
N ASP A 102 -6.84 8.16 3.36
CA ASP A 102 -7.08 7.83 4.76
C ASP A 102 -6.12 6.76 5.30
N TYR A 103 -5.03 6.50 4.57
CA TYR A 103 -3.96 5.54 4.92
C TYR A 103 -4.37 4.05 4.86
N TYR A 104 -5.57 3.74 4.37
CA TYR A 104 -5.94 2.36 4.07
C TYR A 104 -5.27 1.89 2.78
N MET A 105 -4.76 0.66 2.82
CA MET A 105 -4.21 -0.01 1.65
C MET A 105 -5.17 -1.10 1.18
N TYR A 106 -5.50 -1.05 -0.10
CA TYR A 106 -6.32 -2.04 -0.77
C TYR A 106 -5.43 -2.89 -1.65
N LEU A 107 -5.48 -4.22 -1.46
CA LEU A 107 -4.70 -5.18 -2.21
C LEU A 107 -5.62 -6.29 -2.71
N GLY A 108 -5.60 -6.52 -4.03
CA GLY A 108 -6.26 -7.64 -4.67
C GLY A 108 -5.23 -8.56 -5.30
N VAL A 109 -5.42 -9.87 -5.16
CA VAL A 109 -4.59 -10.93 -5.74
C VAL A 109 -5.48 -12.11 -6.14
N PRO A 110 -5.07 -12.94 -7.12
CA PRO A 110 -5.95 -13.98 -7.69
C PRO A 110 -6.09 -15.24 -6.83
N CYS A 111 -5.45 -15.29 -5.66
CA CYS A 111 -5.48 -16.45 -4.77
C CYS A 111 -5.44 -16.03 -3.30
N GLU A 112 -5.87 -16.92 -2.40
CA GLU A 112 -5.68 -16.70 -0.97
C GLU A 112 -4.19 -16.73 -0.61
N CYS A 113 -3.75 -15.77 0.20
CA CYS A 113 -2.35 -15.64 0.66
C CYS A 113 -2.26 -15.78 2.19
N PRO A 114 -2.53 -16.96 2.76
CA PRO A 114 -2.58 -17.14 4.21
C PRO A 114 -1.25 -16.87 4.91
N ARG A 115 -0.11 -17.08 4.25
CA ARG A 115 1.21 -16.75 4.84
C ARG A 115 1.39 -15.24 4.94
N SER A 116 0.96 -14.50 3.93
CA SER A 116 1.05 -13.04 3.88
C SER A 116 0.07 -12.37 4.85
N ILE A 117 -1.14 -12.92 4.99
CA ILE A 117 -2.11 -12.47 6.01
C ILE A 117 -1.52 -12.66 7.42
N ASN A 118 -0.95 -13.83 7.70
CA ASN A 118 -0.30 -14.09 9.00
C ASN A 118 0.90 -13.16 9.23
N PHE A 119 1.72 -12.95 8.20
CA PHE A 119 2.84 -12.00 8.26
C PHE A 119 2.35 -10.60 8.63
N ALA A 120 1.33 -10.08 7.96
CA ALA A 120 0.77 -8.76 8.23
C ALA A 120 0.29 -8.64 9.69
N HIS A 121 -0.43 -9.65 10.19
CA HIS A 121 -0.87 -9.69 11.59
C HIS A 121 0.29 -9.71 12.59
N GLN A 122 1.34 -10.49 12.31
CA GLN A 122 2.54 -10.53 13.16
C GLN A 122 3.27 -9.18 13.21
N HIS A 123 3.11 -8.35 12.18
CA HIS A 123 3.68 -7.00 12.08
C HIS A 123 2.69 -5.90 12.49
N GLY A 124 1.59 -6.27 13.15
CA GLY A 124 0.66 -5.32 13.76
C GLY A 124 -0.36 -4.71 12.78
N LEU A 125 -0.46 -5.24 11.56
CA LEU A 125 -1.50 -4.84 10.61
C LEU A 125 -2.77 -5.67 10.79
N PHE A 126 -3.90 -5.02 10.55
CA PHE A 126 -5.18 -5.68 10.43
C PHE A 126 -5.53 -5.86 8.95
N VAL A 127 -5.94 -7.07 8.57
CA VAL A 127 -6.31 -7.41 7.20
C VAL A 127 -7.78 -7.79 7.19
N GLU A 128 -8.58 -7.06 6.42
CA GLU A 128 -10.01 -7.30 6.23
C GLU A 128 -10.28 -7.76 4.81
N ARG A 129 -11.17 -8.75 4.64
CA ARG A 129 -11.63 -9.14 3.31
C ARG A 129 -12.56 -8.06 2.78
N PHE A 130 -12.30 -7.62 1.56
CA PHE A 130 -13.06 -6.56 0.90
C PHE A 130 -13.35 -6.94 -0.55
N ILE A 131 -14.57 -6.65 -1.01
CA ILE A 131 -14.93 -6.79 -2.42
C ILE A 131 -14.71 -5.44 -3.09
N SER A 132 -13.78 -5.38 -4.05
CA SER A 132 -13.53 -4.14 -4.78
C SER A 132 -14.77 -3.70 -5.55
N PRO A 133 -15.25 -2.46 -5.41
CA PRO A 133 -16.38 -1.94 -6.19
C PRO A 133 -16.13 -1.98 -7.70
N HIS A 134 -14.86 -2.04 -8.11
CA HIS A 134 -14.42 -2.05 -9.51
C HIS A 134 -14.25 -3.45 -10.10
N HIS A 135 -14.29 -4.49 -9.26
CA HIS A 135 -14.25 -5.90 -9.66
C HIS A 135 -15.31 -6.69 -8.87
N PRO A 136 -16.60 -6.54 -9.20
CA PRO A 136 -17.62 -7.45 -8.67
C PRO A 136 -17.26 -8.88 -9.09
N GLU A 137 -17.31 -9.81 -8.14
CA GLU A 137 -17.18 -11.24 -8.43
C GLU A 137 -18.15 -11.58 -9.57
N ILE A 138 -17.65 -12.19 -10.65
CA ILE A 138 -18.52 -12.84 -11.61
C ILE A 138 -19.03 -14.09 -10.90
N GLU A 139 -20.22 -14.01 -10.32
CA GLU A 139 -20.96 -15.18 -9.86
C GLU A 139 -21.05 -16.18 -11.03
N GLY A 140 -20.42 -17.34 -10.86
CA GLY A 140 -20.53 -18.49 -11.76
C GLY A 140 -21.62 -19.46 -11.32
#